data_AF-A0A8S3Y2E8-F1
#
_entry.id   AF-A0A8S3Y2E8-F1
#
_cell.length_a   1.000
_cell.length_b   1.000
_cell.length_c   1.000
_cell.angle_alpha   90.00
_cell.angle_beta   90.00
_cell.angle_gamma   90.00
#
_symmetry.space_group_name_H-M   'P 1'
#
loop_
_entity.id
_entity.type
_entity.pdbx_description
1 polymer ?
#
loop_
_entity_poly.entity_id
_entity_poly.type
_entity_poly.pdbx_seq_one_letter_code
_entity_poly.pdbx_strand_id
1 'polypeptide(L)'
;MFFEAISTDWWGRHRTEGYCYLPLLLSSGYNTKRLSCIRPEEKNKVEADSRRFFVGGCHLIKDLEVLSKPQLQSADFTYTGTGYIDVRWSTIKQAHTIGGQDLPAPADSSSASALLQGAEAVLRQYSQARAKLAAATKDLAEGDG
;
A
#
# COMPACT_ATOMS: atom_id res chain seq x y z
N MET A 1 4.23 -1.24 5.30
CA MET A 1 3.48 -2.18 6.16
C MET A 1 4.34 -2.50 7.37
N PHE A 2 3.77 -2.50 8.56
CA PHE A 2 4.45 -2.84 9.80
C PHE A 2 3.92 -4.18 10.31
N PHE A 3 4.79 -4.99 10.89
CA PHE A 3 4.41 -6.24 11.54
C PHE A 3 4.92 -6.25 12.97
N GLU A 4 4.14 -6.86 13.84
CA GLU A 4 4.50 -7.14 15.22
C GLU A 4 4.46 -8.66 15.43
N ALA A 5 5.58 -9.22 15.91
CA ALA A 5 5.63 -10.59 16.37
C ALA A 5 5.26 -10.63 17.84
N ILE A 6 4.20 -11.35 18.18
CA ILE A 6 3.72 -11.49 19.55
C ILE A 6 3.79 -12.97 19.94
N SER A 7 4.41 -13.26 21.08
CA SER A 7 4.31 -14.56 21.74
C SER A 7 3.28 -14.50 22.86
N THR A 8 2.63 -15.63 23.14
CA THR A 8 1.69 -15.75 24.27
C THR A 8 2.14 -16.90 25.14
N ASP A 9 2.25 -16.66 26.45
CA ASP A 9 2.60 -17.72 27.39
C ASP A 9 1.38 -18.54 27.83
N TRP A 10 1.62 -19.59 28.61
CA TRP A 10 0.55 -20.47 29.11
C TRP A 10 -0.42 -19.77 30.08
N TRP A 11 -0.04 -18.62 30.65
CA TRP A 11 -0.90 -17.79 31.50
C TRP A 11 -1.64 -16.71 30.71
N GLY A 12 -1.57 -16.73 29.37
CA GLY A 12 -2.26 -15.78 28.49
C GLY A 12 -1.61 -14.40 28.46
N ARG A 13 -0.38 -14.25 28.96
CA ARG A 13 0.36 -12.99 28.87
C ARG A 13 0.99 -12.86 27.50
N HIS A 14 0.72 -11.74 26.84
CA HIS A 14 1.29 -11.42 25.53
C HIS A 14 2.64 -10.74 25.68
N ARG A 15 3.55 -11.04 24.75
CA ARG A 15 4.87 -10.41 24.68
C ARG A 15 5.24 -10.04 23.27
N THR A 16 5.70 -8.81 23.07
CA THR A 16 6.25 -8.40 21.79
C THR A 16 7.66 -8.95 21.62
N GLU A 17 7.83 -9.86 20.67
CA GLU A 17 9.09 -10.50 20.30
C GLU A 17 9.89 -9.62 19.34
N GLY A 18 9.22 -8.79 18.55
CA GLY A 18 9.89 -7.84 17.68
C GLY A 18 8.95 -7.19 16.68
N TYR A 19 9.46 -6.15 16.05
CA TYR A 19 8.79 -5.42 14.99
C TYR A 19 9.59 -5.54 13.70
N CYS A 20 8.89 -5.52 12.57
CA CYS A 20 9.54 -5.36 11.28
C CYS A 20 8.75 -4.46 10.35
N TYR A 21 9.47 -3.88 9.39
CA TYR A 21 8.91 -2.95 8.42
C TYR A 21 9.15 -3.48 7.01
N LEU A 22 8.08 -3.52 6.23
CA LEU A 22 8.10 -3.87 4.82
C LEU A 22 7.61 -2.67 3.98
N PRO A 23 8.49 -2.03 3.20
CA PRO A 23 8.05 -1.11 2.17
C PRO A 23 7.35 -1.90 1.05
N LEU A 24 6.07 -1.61 0.81
CA LEU A 24 5.32 -2.23 -0.27
C LEU A 24 5.56 -1.44 -1.56
N LEU A 25 6.06 -2.13 -2.58
CA LEU A 25 6.18 -1.57 -3.93
C LEU A 25 4.92 -1.87 -4.72
N LEU A 26 4.53 -0.94 -5.59
CA LEU A 26 3.45 -1.12 -6.55
C LEU A 26 3.91 -2.00 -7.74
N SER A 27 4.67 -3.06 -7.51
CA SER A 27 5.01 -4.05 -8.53
C SER A 27 3.97 -5.16 -8.51
N SER A 28 3.38 -5.48 -9.67
CA SER A 28 2.43 -6.59 -9.80
C SER A 28 3.16 -7.93 -9.70
N GLY A 29 2.47 -8.94 -9.16
CA GLY A 29 2.98 -10.31 -9.10
C GLY A 29 3.15 -10.85 -7.68
N TYR A 30 3.75 -12.03 -7.59
CA TYR A 30 4.03 -12.74 -6.35
C TYR A 30 5.38 -12.32 -5.80
N ASN A 31 5.42 -11.96 -4.52
CA ASN A 31 6.60 -11.48 -3.85
C ASN A 31 6.81 -12.26 -2.54
N THR A 32 8.07 -12.53 -2.22
CA THR A 32 8.48 -13.16 -0.97
C THR A 32 9.66 -12.38 -0.43
N LYS A 33 9.65 -12.06 0.87
CA LYS A 33 10.75 -11.36 1.53
C LYS A 33 10.93 -11.85 2.95
N ARG A 34 12.18 -12.13 3.31
CA ARG A 34 12.61 -12.34 4.68
C ARG A 34 12.89 -10.99 5.34
N LEU A 35 12.22 -10.72 6.44
CA LEU A 35 12.35 -9.47 7.20
C LEU A 35 13.03 -9.75 8.53
N SER A 36 14.06 -8.98 8.86
CA SER A 36 14.65 -9.00 10.20
C SER A 36 13.72 -8.30 11.19
N CYS A 37 13.53 -8.92 12.35
CA CYS A 37 12.77 -8.36 13.45
C CYS A 37 13.71 -7.70 14.43
N ILE A 38 13.33 -6.50 14.88
CA ILE A 38 14.05 -5.74 15.88
C ILE A 38 13.12 -5.42 17.04
N ARG A 39 13.67 -5.36 18.24
CA ARG A 39 12.95 -4.88 19.43
C ARG A 39 13.74 -3.77 20.10
N PRO A 40 13.07 -2.85 20.80
CA PRO A 40 13.75 -1.92 21.67
C PRO A 40 14.26 -2.67 22.93
N GLU A 41 15.48 -2.37 23.34
CA GLU A 41 16.15 -2.91 24.52
C GLU A 41 16.54 -1.75 25.44
N GLU A 42 16.10 -1.83 26.70
CA GLU A 42 16.47 -0.87 27.74
C GLU A 42 17.95 -0.98 28.09
N LYS A 43 18.56 0.13 28.50
CA LYS A 43 19.96 0.15 28.94
C LYS A 43 20.22 -0.82 30.11
N ASN A 44 19.24 -0.95 31.02
CA ASN A 44 19.32 -1.87 32.15
C ASN A 44 18.78 -3.26 31.80
N LYS A 45 19.68 -4.18 31.45
CA LYS A 45 19.32 -5.54 31.03
C LYS A 45 18.58 -6.36 32.10
N VAL A 46 18.98 -6.22 33.37
CA VAL A 46 18.36 -6.97 34.48
C VAL A 46 16.90 -6.58 34.65
N GLU A 47 16.64 -5.27 34.57
CA GLU A 47 15.28 -4.75 34.65
C GLU A 47 14.46 -5.12 33.41
N ALA A 48 15.05 -5.03 32.22
CA ALA A 48 14.41 -5.42 30.96
C ALA A 48 13.96 -6.89 30.98
N ASP A 49 14.84 -7.79 31.41
CA ASP A 49 14.56 -9.23 31.45
C ASP A 49 13.52 -9.58 32.52
N SER A 50 13.59 -8.95 33.69
CA SER A 50 12.58 -9.15 34.73
C SER A 50 11.20 -8.64 34.30
N ARG A 51 11.12 -7.44 33.73
CA ARG A 51 9.85 -6.88 33.22
C ARG A 51 9.28 -7.74 32.10
N ARG A 52 10.15 -8.24 31.20
CA ARG A 52 9.73 -9.18 30.15
C ARG A 52 9.16 -10.47 30.75
N PHE A 53 9.80 -11.01 31.78
CA PHE A 53 9.33 -12.23 32.45
C PHE A 53 7.99 -12.02 33.19
N PHE A 54 7.84 -10.92 33.92
CA PHE A 54 6.67 -10.70 34.79
C PHE A 54 5.50 -10.01 34.11
N VAL A 55 5.76 -8.94 33.34
CA VAL A 55 4.73 -8.05 32.77
C VAL A 55 4.44 -8.37 31.30
N GLY A 56 5.37 -9.06 30.63
CA GLY A 56 5.20 -9.46 29.23
C GLY A 56 6.01 -8.63 28.24
N GLY A 57 6.80 -7.64 28.68
CA GLY A 57 7.67 -6.88 27.79
C GLY A 57 7.55 -5.39 28.01
N CYS A 58 8.16 -4.60 27.12
CA CYS A 58 8.22 -3.16 27.26
C CYS A 58 7.75 -2.45 25.98
N HIS A 59 6.81 -1.51 26.13
CA HIS A 59 6.26 -0.70 25.04
C HIS A 59 7.07 0.59 24.87
N LEU A 60 8.35 0.46 24.52
CA LEU A 60 9.24 1.63 24.35
C LEU A 60 8.98 2.38 23.05
N ILE A 61 8.53 1.68 22.00
CA ILE A 61 8.18 2.28 20.73
C ILE A 61 6.74 2.77 20.83
N LYS A 62 6.56 4.10 20.88
CA LYS A 62 5.24 4.73 20.86
C LYS A 62 4.70 4.87 19.43
N ASP A 63 5.60 5.10 18.48
CA ASP A 63 5.27 5.30 17.08
C ASP A 63 6.11 4.34 16.21
N LEU A 64 5.42 3.49 15.46
CA LEU A 64 6.04 2.52 14.55
C LEU A 64 6.72 3.18 13.35
N GLU A 65 6.45 4.47 13.07
CA GLU A 65 7.14 5.21 12.02
C GLU A 65 8.66 5.20 12.19
N VAL A 66 9.16 5.09 13.43
CA VAL A 66 10.61 4.98 13.72
C VAL A 66 11.27 3.81 13.00
N LEU A 67 10.53 2.73 12.72
CA LEU A 67 11.04 1.57 11.99
C LEU A 67 11.29 1.88 10.51
N SER A 68 10.54 2.85 9.95
CA SER A 68 10.72 3.34 8.59
C SER A 68 11.72 4.49 8.52
N LYS A 69 11.78 5.31 9.57
CA LYS A 69 12.55 6.54 9.66
C LYS A 69 13.21 6.63 11.05
N PRO A 70 14.37 5.99 11.26
CA PRO A 70 15.00 5.92 12.57
C PRO A 70 15.43 7.29 13.13
N GLN A 71 15.57 8.29 12.26
CA GLN A 71 15.99 9.65 12.62
C GLN A 71 14.97 10.41 13.50
N LEU A 72 13.71 9.95 13.53
CA LEU A 72 12.59 10.69 14.14
C LEU A 72 12.53 10.56 15.67
N GLN A 73 13.27 9.62 16.28
CA GLN A 73 13.14 9.35 17.71
C GLN A 73 14.50 9.53 18.42
N SER A 74 14.60 10.53 19.29
CA SER A 74 15.66 10.60 20.29
C SER A 74 15.34 9.62 21.42
N ALA A 75 15.71 8.36 21.22
CA ALA A 75 15.36 7.27 22.11
C ALA A 75 16.49 6.96 23.12
N ASP A 76 16.12 6.75 24.39
CA ASP A 76 17.02 6.27 25.45
C ASP A 76 17.23 4.75 25.46
N PHE A 77 16.92 4.08 24.35
CA PHE A 77 16.99 2.63 24.18
C PHE A 77 17.70 2.26 22.88
N THR A 78 18.26 1.06 22.83
CA THR A 78 18.91 0.51 21.64
C THR A 78 18.01 -0.50 20.95
N TYR A 79 18.24 -0.77 19.67
CA TYR A 79 17.53 -1.83 18.96
C TYR A 79 18.36 -3.11 18.94
N THR A 80 17.73 -4.23 19.23
CA THR A 80 18.34 -5.56 19.18
C THR A 80 17.55 -6.46 18.23
N GLY A 81 18.26 -7.20 17.39
CA GLY A 81 17.66 -8.17 16.47
C GLY A 81 17.18 -9.41 17.21
N THR A 82 15.96 -9.87 16.91
CA THR A 82 15.32 -11.00 17.63
C THR A 82 15.02 -12.21 16.75
N GLY A 83 15.05 -12.05 15.43
CA GLY A 83 14.79 -13.14 14.49
C GLY A 83 14.34 -12.63 13.13
N TYR A 84 13.63 -13.50 12.41
CA TYR A 84 13.16 -13.23 11.06
C TYR A 84 11.72 -13.68 10.86
N ILE A 85 10.98 -12.92 10.05
CA ILE A 85 9.65 -13.31 9.53
C ILE A 85 9.75 -13.41 8.02
N ASP A 86 9.30 -14.53 7.48
CA ASP A 86 9.16 -14.72 6.04
C ASP A 86 7.75 -14.30 5.62
N VAL A 87 7.64 -13.23 4.84
CA VAL A 87 6.38 -12.68 4.35
C VAL A 87 6.23 -12.98 2.87
N ARG A 88 5.08 -13.55 2.50
CA ARG A 88 4.69 -13.77 1.10
C ARG A 88 3.41 -13.01 0.81
N TRP A 89 3.40 -12.24 -0.28
CA TRP A 89 2.23 -11.48 -0.70
C TRP A 89 2.10 -11.45 -2.22
N SER A 90 0.90 -11.14 -2.69
CA SER A 90 0.61 -10.97 -4.13
C SER A 90 0.06 -9.58 -4.34
N THR A 91 0.58 -8.88 -5.34
CA THR A 91 0.10 -7.55 -5.71
C THR A 91 -0.67 -7.66 -7.01
N ILE A 92 -1.95 -7.28 -6.98
CA ILE A 92 -2.80 -7.20 -8.17
C ILE A 92 -2.95 -5.73 -8.53
N LYS A 93 -2.67 -5.39 -9.79
CA LYS A 93 -2.99 -4.08 -10.35
C LYS A 93 -4.29 -4.22 -11.13
N GLN A 94 -5.32 -3.55 -10.66
CA GLN A 94 -6.59 -3.44 -11.39
C GLN A 94 -6.71 -2.01 -11.92
N ALA A 95 -6.72 -1.87 -13.24
CA ALA A 95 -7.12 -0.64 -13.91
C ALA A 95 -8.52 -0.89 -14.47
N HIS A 96 -9.51 -0.11 -14.03
CA HIS A 96 -10.82 -0.15 -14.65
C HIS A 96 -10.74 0.67 -15.94
N THR A 97 -10.78 0.01 -17.10
CA THR A 97 -11.12 0.68 -18.34
C THR A 97 -12.62 0.98 -18.28
N ILE A 98 -12.99 2.25 -18.17
CA ILE A 98 -14.38 2.68 -18.35
C ILE A 98 -14.62 2.63 -19.86
N GLY A 99 -15.09 1.48 -20.35
CA GLY A 99 -15.39 1.28 -21.77
C GLY A 99 -15.21 -0.17 -22.18
N GLY A 100 -16.26 -0.97 -22.02
CA GLY A 100 -16.31 -2.31 -22.60
C GLY A 100 -16.36 -2.22 -24.12
N GLN A 101 -15.25 -2.54 -24.78
CA GLN A 101 -15.21 -3.09 -26.12
C GLN A 101 -13.85 -3.77 -26.31
N ASP A 102 -13.88 -5.06 -26.66
CA ASP A 102 -12.72 -5.88 -26.99
C ASP A 102 -11.83 -5.18 -28.01
N LEU A 103 -10.67 -4.69 -27.56
CA LEU A 103 -9.59 -4.25 -28.44
C LEU A 103 -8.36 -5.13 -28.14
N PRO A 104 -7.63 -5.59 -29.18
CA PRO A 104 -6.49 -6.47 -29.01
C PRO A 104 -5.40 -5.76 -28.20
N ALA A 105 -4.79 -6.51 -27.27
CA ALA A 105 -3.83 -5.99 -26.30
C ALA A 105 -2.71 -5.18 -26.98
N PRO A 106 -2.49 -3.91 -26.60
CA PRO A 106 -1.30 -3.20 -27.02
C PRO A 106 -0.16 -3.55 -26.06
N ALA A 107 0.97 -3.91 -26.66
CA ALA A 107 2.26 -4.04 -25.99
C ALA A 107 2.59 -2.75 -25.22
N ASP A 108 3.16 -2.94 -24.03
CA ASP A 108 3.95 -1.98 -23.24
C ASP A 108 3.95 -0.54 -23.76
N SER A 109 2.87 0.21 -23.51
CA SER A 109 2.88 1.65 -23.70
C SER A 109 2.50 2.35 -22.41
N SER A 110 3.42 3.23 -21.99
CA SER A 110 3.36 4.14 -20.85
C SER A 110 1.94 4.61 -20.52
N SER A 111 1.57 4.69 -19.24
CA SER A 111 0.26 5.16 -18.76
C SER A 111 -0.25 6.46 -19.40
N ALA A 112 0.65 7.30 -19.91
CA ALA A 112 0.32 8.51 -20.64
C ALA A 112 -0.37 8.25 -21.99
N SER A 113 0.02 7.21 -22.75
CA SER A 113 -0.60 6.91 -24.05
C SER A 113 -2.05 6.45 -23.89
N ALA A 114 -2.31 5.61 -22.89
CA ALA A 114 -3.67 5.14 -22.58
C ALA A 114 -4.59 6.29 -22.13
N LEU A 115 -4.08 7.24 -21.34
CA LEU A 115 -4.84 8.43 -20.94
C LEU A 115 -5.15 9.35 -22.12
N LEU A 116 -4.18 9.57 -23.02
CA LEU A 116 -4.38 10.38 -24.23
C LEU A 116 -5.42 9.76 -25.17
N GLN A 117 -5.37 8.43 -25.35
CA GLN A 117 -6.38 7.71 -26.15
C GLN A 117 -7.78 7.84 -25.55
N GLY A 118 -7.92 7.77 -24.22
CA GLY A 118 -9.19 8.01 -23.54
C GLY A 118 -9.72 9.43 -23.76
N ALA A 119 -8.85 10.44 -23.63
CA ALA A 119 -9.21 11.83 -23.86
C ALA A 119 -9.66 12.09 -25.31
N GLU A 120 -8.94 11.54 -26.30
CA GLU A 120 -9.32 11.65 -27.71
C GLU A 120 -10.67 10.97 -28.03
N ALA A 121 -10.94 9.82 -27.41
CA ALA A 121 -12.21 9.11 -27.59
C ALA A 121 -13.40 9.92 -27.05
N VAL A 122 -13.26 10.54 -25.87
CA VAL A 122 -14.30 11.40 -25.29
C VAL A 122 -14.54 12.63 -26.17
N LEU A 123 -13.48 13.27 -26.67
CA LEU A 123 -13.61 14.44 -27.56
C LEU A 123 -14.32 14.09 -28.88
N ARG A 124 -14.07 12.90 -29.43
CA ARG A 124 -14.79 12.41 -30.62
C ARG A 124 -16.27 12.16 -30.36
N GLN A 125 -16.62 11.55 -29.23
CA GLN A 125 -18.03 11.34 -28.89
C GLN A 125 -18.76 12.66 -28.67
N TYR A 126 -18.11 13.61 -28.00
CA TYR A 126 -18.67 14.95 -27.80
C TYR A 126 -18.87 15.69 -29.13
N SER A 127 -17.91 15.62 -30.06
CA SER A 127 -18.05 16.27 -31.37
C SER A 127 -19.17 15.66 -32.22
N GLN A 128 -19.32 14.33 -32.20
CA GLN A 128 -20.41 13.64 -32.87
C GLN A 128 -21.78 13.98 -32.27
N ALA A 129 -21.89 13.99 -30.94
CA ALA A 129 -23.12 14.38 -30.26
C ALA A 129 -23.51 15.84 -30.60
N ARG A 130 -22.53 16.75 -30.62
CA ARG A 130 -22.74 18.15 -30.99
C ARG A 130 -23.19 18.32 -32.44
N ALA A 131 -22.58 17.58 -33.38
CA ALA A 131 -22.99 17.61 -34.78
C ALA A 131 -24.42 17.09 -34.98
N LYS A 132 -24.78 16.02 -34.25
CA LYS A 132 -26.13 15.46 -34.27
C LYS A 132 -27.18 16.42 -33.71
N LEU A 133 -26.87 17.12 -32.62
CA LEU A 133 -27.75 18.15 -32.06
C LEU A 133 -27.92 19.33 -33.03
N ALA A 134 -26.84 19.79 -33.66
CA ALA A 134 -26.91 20.87 -34.63
C ALA A 134 -27.79 20.50 -35.85
N ALA A 135 -27.69 19.26 -36.35
CA ALA A 135 -28.54 18.76 -37.42
C ALA A 135 -30.02 18.73 -36.97
N ALA A 136 -30.33 18.18 -35.80
CA ALA A 136 -31.69 18.13 -35.28
C ALA A 136 -32.31 19.54 -35.04
N THR A 137 -31.50 20.52 -34.63
CA THR A 137 -31.98 21.91 -34.49
C THR A 137 -32.21 22.61 -35.84
N LYS A 138 -31.52 22.19 -36.90
CA LYS A 138 -31.75 22.71 -38.25
C LYS A 138 -33.06 22.18 -38.83
N ASP A 139 -33.35 20.90 -38.62
CA ASP A 139 -34.60 20.27 -39.06
C ASP A 139 -35.84 20.87 -38.38
N LEU A 140 -35.70 21.34 -37.13
CA LEU A 140 -36.77 22.06 -36.42
C LEU A 140 -37.01 23.50 -36.94
N ALA A 141 -36.01 24.12 -37.57
CA ALA A 141 -36.12 25.47 -38.11
C ALA A 141 -36.72 25.52 -39.53
N GLU A 142 -36.71 24.39 -40.26
CA GLU A 142 -37.26 24.28 -41.62
C GLU A 142 -38.70 23.75 -41.66
N GLY A 143 -39.29 23.37 -40.51
CA GLY A 143 -40.62 22.76 -40.40
C GLY A 143 -41.79 23.69 -40.03
N ASP A 144 -41.58 25.00 -39.94
CA ASP A 144 -42.60 25.99 -39.51
C ASP A 144 -42.92 27.03 -40.61
N GLY A 145 -42.88 26.60 -41.88
CA GLY A 145 -43.22 27.40 -43.08
C GLY A 145 -44.45 26.89 -43.81
#